data_AF-A0AAV0XP86-F1
#
_entry.id   AF-A0AAV0XP86-F1
#
_cell.length_a   1.000
_cell.length_b   1.000
_cell.length_c   1.000
_cell.angle_alpha   90.00
_cell.angle_beta   90.00
_cell.angle_gamma   90.00
#
_symmetry.space_group_name_H-M   'P 1'
#
loop_
_entity.id
_entity.type
_entity.pdbx_description
1 polymer ?
#
loop_
_entity_poly.entity_id
_entity_poly.type
_entity_poly.pdbx_seq_one_letter_code
_entity_poly.pdbx_strand_id
1 'polypeptide(L)'
;MTPLLRPVTEAEKRYQKAHIGTRNVVERLFGVWKRRFPVIAVGIRTQLNTTMTTIVATAVLYNILKEQGDEMPADEYAVDNDLLLEIDMNPVRQTGNLVRGQLIDLVFT
;
A
#
# COMPACT_ATOMS: atom_id res chain seq x y z
N MET A 1 3.04 5.02 -8.72
CA MET A 1 3.07 4.80 -10.19
C MET A 1 1.73 4.23 -10.62
N THR A 2 1.25 4.61 -11.80
CA THR A 2 -0.03 4.12 -12.34
C THR A 2 0.18 2.90 -13.23
N PRO A 3 -0.76 1.94 -13.23
CA PRO A 3 -0.74 0.83 -14.19
C PRO A 3 -0.93 1.34 -15.62
N LEU A 4 -0.42 0.59 -16.59
CA LEU A 4 -0.70 0.82 -18.01
C LEU A 4 -2.14 0.40 -18.30
N LEU A 5 -2.90 1.28 -18.98
CA LEU A 5 -4.26 0.96 -19.41
C LEU A 5 -4.27 -0.16 -20.46
N ARG A 6 -3.29 -0.16 -21.37
CA ARG A 6 -3.14 -1.17 -22.42
C ARG A 6 -1.66 -1.38 -22.74
N PRO A 7 -0.99 -2.39 -22.13
CA PRO A 7 0.37 -2.76 -22.50
C PRO A 7 0.38 -3.46 -23.87
N VAL A 8 1.14 -2.92 -24.82
CA VAL A 8 1.25 -3.43 -26.19
C VAL A 8 2.61 -4.10 -26.39
N THR A 9 3.70 -3.44 -25.98
CA THR A 9 5.06 -3.96 -26.17
C THR A 9 5.42 -5.03 -25.12
N GLU A 10 6.42 -5.86 -25.41
CA GLU A 10 6.88 -6.87 -24.44
C GLU A 10 7.47 -6.23 -23.17
N ALA A 11 8.19 -5.11 -23.31
CA ALA A 11 8.70 -4.35 -22.18
C ALA A 11 7.56 -3.81 -21.30
N GLU A 12 6.50 -3.27 -21.91
CA GLU A 12 5.29 -2.83 -21.21
C GLU A 12 4.59 -3.97 -20.47
N LYS A 13 4.48 -5.16 -21.09
CA LYS A 13 3.89 -6.35 -20.45
C LYS A 13 4.72 -6.81 -19.25
N ARG A 14 6.05 -6.84 -19.38
CA ARG A 14 6.97 -7.19 -18.28
C ARG A 14 6.84 -6.20 -17.13
N TYR A 15 6.86 -4.90 -17.42
CA TYR A 15 6.61 -3.86 -16.44
C TYR A 15 5.26 -4.06 -15.74
N GLN A 16 4.18 -4.27 -16.50
CA GLN A 16 2.84 -4.42 -15.94
C GLN A 16 2.75 -5.62 -15.00
N LYS A 17 3.34 -6.76 -15.40
CA LYS A 17 3.39 -7.98 -14.57
C LYS A 17 4.15 -7.73 -13.27
N ALA A 18 5.34 -7.12 -13.34
CA ALA A 18 6.13 -6.77 -12.17
C ALA A 18 5.38 -5.79 -11.26
N HIS A 19 4.78 -4.75 -11.84
CA HIS A 19 4.04 -3.72 -11.12
C HIS A 19 2.84 -4.31 -10.36
N ILE A 20 2.02 -5.16 -11.01
CA ILE A 20 0.90 -5.86 -10.35
C ILE A 20 1.41 -6.74 -9.22
N GLY A 21 2.47 -7.53 -9.45
CA GLY A 21 3.05 -8.41 -8.45
C GLY A 21 3.48 -7.65 -7.19
N THR A 22 4.23 -6.57 -7.37
CA THR A 22 4.68 -5.71 -6.26
C THR A 22 3.50 -5.06 -5.53
N ARG A 23 2.55 -4.48 -6.29
CA ARG A 23 1.36 -3.82 -5.71
C ARG A 23 0.53 -4.78 -4.87
N ASN A 24 0.26 -5.99 -5.37
CA ASN A 24 -0.52 -7.00 -4.65
C ASN A 24 0.13 -7.43 -3.32
N VAL A 25 1.45 -7.48 -3.24
CA VAL A 25 2.16 -7.79 -1.98
C VAL A 25 1.96 -6.66 -0.98
N VAL A 26 2.13 -5.42 -1.42
CA VAL A 26 2.00 -4.22 -0.58
C VAL A 26 0.56 -4.03 -0.10
N GLU A 27 -0.43 -4.17 -0.99
CA GLU A 27 -1.85 -4.04 -0.64
C GLU A 27 -2.29 -5.11 0.36
N ARG A 28 -1.86 -6.38 0.16
CA ARG A 28 -2.16 -7.45 1.12
C ARG A 28 -1.52 -7.17 2.49
N LEU A 29 -0.26 -6.71 2.52
CA LEU A 29 0.41 -6.33 3.76
C LEU A 29 -0.38 -5.24 4.49
N PHE A 30 -0.74 -4.15 3.80
CA PHE A 30 -1.51 -3.08 4.41
C PHE A 30 -2.92 -3.51 4.84
N GLY A 31 -3.57 -4.41 4.10
CA GLY A 31 -4.86 -4.97 4.49
C GLY A 31 -4.78 -5.76 5.80
N VAL A 32 -3.77 -6.62 5.93
CA VAL A 32 -3.51 -7.36 7.19
C VAL A 32 -3.14 -6.41 8.32
N TRP A 33 -2.27 -5.44 8.05
CA TRP A 33 -1.78 -4.51 9.06
C TRP A 33 -2.89 -3.61 9.61
N LYS A 34 -3.77 -3.09 8.73
CA LYS A 34 -4.96 -2.30 9.11
C LYS A 34 -5.98 -3.10 9.91
N ARG A 35 -6.23 -4.36 9.54
CA ARG A 35 -7.13 -5.25 10.29
C ARG A 35 -6.60 -5.51 11.70
N ARG A 36 -5.29 -5.76 11.82
CA ARG A 36 -4.69 -6.08 13.12
C ARG A 36 -4.56 -4.85 14.03
N PHE A 37 -4.31 -3.68 13.44
CA PHE A 37 -4.17 -2.42 14.17
C PHE A 37 -5.14 -1.38 13.60
N PRO A 38 -6.39 -1.33 14.10
CA PRO A 38 -7.43 -0.42 13.60
C PRO A 38 -7.03 1.07 13.61
N VAL A 39 -6.09 1.46 14.48
CA VAL A 39 -5.48 2.80 14.52
C VAL A 39 -4.86 3.23 13.17
N ILE A 40 -4.38 2.27 12.36
CA ILE A 40 -3.86 2.51 11.01
C ILE A 40 -4.99 2.65 9.97
N ALA A 41 -6.16 2.05 10.21
CA ALA A 41 -7.30 2.09 9.32
C ALA A 41 -8.12 3.38 9.47
N VAL A 42 -8.47 3.75 10.70
CA VAL A 42 -9.31 4.93 11.04
C VAL A 42 -8.53 6.24 10.83
N GLY A 43 -7.21 6.19 11.00
CA GLY A 43 -6.35 7.38 10.96
C GLY A 43 -5.99 7.90 12.34
N ILE A 44 -4.79 8.46 12.45
CA ILE A 44 -4.16 8.83 13.72
C ILE A 44 -4.27 10.35 13.90
N ARG A 45 -4.97 10.78 14.96
CA ARG A 45 -5.17 12.21 15.29
C ARG A 45 -4.26 12.68 16.43
N THR A 46 -2.98 12.33 16.35
CA THR A 46 -1.95 12.75 17.32
C THR A 46 -0.95 13.71 16.69
N GLN A 47 -0.07 14.30 17.51
CA GLN A 47 1.06 15.08 17.00
C GLN A 47 1.89 14.24 16.03
N LEU A 48 2.48 14.88 15.01
CA LEU A 48 3.19 14.19 13.92
C LEU A 48 4.25 13.20 14.42
N ASN A 49 5.05 13.62 15.41
CA ASN A 49 6.08 12.76 16.02
C ASN A 49 5.47 11.50 16.65
N THR A 50 4.37 11.65 17.40
CA THR A 50 3.65 10.52 18.00
C THR A 50 3.07 9.62 16.92
N THR A 51 2.47 10.20 15.87
CA THR A 51 1.91 9.45 14.73
C THR A 51 2.99 8.59 14.06
N MET A 52 4.16 9.15 13.78
CA MET A 52 5.29 8.39 13.22
C MET A 52 5.73 7.26 14.14
N THR A 53 5.85 7.53 15.45
CA THR A 53 6.19 6.51 16.45
C THR A 53 5.16 5.39 16.50
N THR A 54 3.86 5.70 16.44
CA THR A 54 2.79 4.70 16.41
C THR A 54 2.87 3.82 15.16
N ILE A 55 3.13 4.41 13.99
CA ILE A 55 3.31 3.66 12.73
C ILE A 55 4.52 2.70 12.85
N VAL A 56 5.66 3.18 13.35
CA VAL A 56 6.85 2.32 13.52
C VAL A 56 6.60 1.23 14.56
N ALA A 57 6.02 1.57 15.71
CA ALA A 57 5.74 0.63 16.79
C ALA A 57 4.83 -0.50 16.31
N THR A 58 3.74 -0.17 15.61
CA THR A 58 2.81 -1.18 15.06
C THR A 58 3.44 -2.06 13.99
N ALA A 59 4.41 -1.56 13.21
CA ALA A 59 5.17 -2.38 12.26
C ALA A 59 6.12 -3.35 12.97
N VAL A 60 6.79 -2.89 14.03
CA VAL A 60 7.65 -3.75 14.87
C VAL A 60 6.82 -4.83 15.56
N LEU A 61 5.69 -4.46 16.18
CA LEU A 61 4.77 -5.43 16.77
C LEU A 61 4.26 -6.45 15.74
N TYR A 62 3.92 -6.00 14.53
CA TYR A 62 3.50 -6.92 13.47
C TYR A 62 4.55 -7.99 13.16
N ASN A 63 5.83 -7.59 13.06
CA ASN A 63 6.92 -8.53 12.81
C ASN A 63 7.10 -9.54 13.94
N ILE A 64 7.06 -9.06 15.20
CA ILE A 64 7.14 -9.94 16.38
C ILE A 64 6.00 -10.96 16.36
N LEU A 65 4.76 -10.50 16.18
CA LEU A 65 3.59 -11.39 16.15
C LEU A 65 3.66 -12.41 15.01
N LYS A 66 4.20 -12.00 13.85
CA LYS A 66 4.43 -12.90 12.71
C LYS A 66 5.45 -13.98 13.02
N GLU A 67 6.55 -13.63 13.70
CA GLU A 67 7.57 -14.59 14.12
C GLU A 67 7.03 -15.57 15.17
N GLN A 68 6.13 -15.12 16.06
CA GLN A 68 5.48 -15.97 17.05
C GLN A 68 4.35 -16.83 16.48
N GLY A 69 3.98 -16.67 15.21
CA GLY A 69 2.86 -17.38 14.61
C GLY A 69 1.50 -16.99 15.20
N ASP A 70 1.38 -15.80 15.76
CA ASP A 70 0.14 -15.32 16.39
C ASP A 70 -0.99 -15.22 15.35
N GLU A 71 -2.13 -15.81 15.65
CA GLU A 71 -3.29 -15.85 14.76
C GLU A 71 -3.85 -14.45 14.52
N MET A 72 -4.40 -14.23 13.33
CA MET A 72 -5.05 -12.96 13.04
C MET A 72 -6.33 -12.86 13.88
N PRO A 73 -6.59 -11.70 14.52
CA PRO A 73 -7.86 -11.48 15.20
C PRO A 73 -9.02 -11.67 14.21
N ALA A 74 -10.12 -12.24 14.69
CA ALA A 74 -11.35 -12.33 13.92
C ALA A 74 -11.75 -10.93 13.43
N ASP A 75 -12.44 -10.85 12.29
CA ASP A 75 -12.92 -9.60 11.69
C ASP A 75 -14.10 -8.98 12.48
N GLU A 76 -14.09 -9.14 13.81
CA GLU A 76 -15.04 -8.54 14.75
C GLU A 76 -14.90 -7.02 14.83
N TYR A 77 -13.75 -6.48 14.41
CA TYR A 77 -13.47 -5.05 14.30
C TYR A 77 -13.55 -4.56 12.86
N ALA A 78 -14.56 -4.99 12.10
CA ALA A 78 -14.89 -4.34 10.84
C ALA A 78 -15.02 -2.83 11.11
N VAL A 79 -14.00 -2.07 10.73
CA VAL A 79 -13.98 -0.62 10.93
C VAL A 79 -15.12 -0.10 10.07
N ASP A 80 -16.08 0.55 10.72
CA ASP A 80 -17.20 1.17 10.00
C ASP A 80 -16.65 2.03 8.87
N ASN A 81 -17.16 1.85 7.66
CA ASN A 81 -16.68 2.58 6.49
C ASN A 81 -16.83 4.10 6.71
N ASP A 82 -17.77 4.53 7.56
CA ASP A 82 -17.99 5.93 7.94
C ASP A 82 -16.83 6.50 8.80
N LEU A 83 -15.99 5.65 9.38
CA LEU A 83 -14.78 6.05 10.14
C LEU A 83 -13.54 6.15 9.26
N LEU A 84 -13.58 5.69 8.00
CA LEU A 84 -12.47 5.80 7.08
C LEU A 84 -12.37 7.24 6.57
N LEU A 85 -11.20 7.85 6.76
CA LEU A 85 -10.93 9.17 6.20
C LEU A 85 -10.88 9.09 4.67
N GLU A 86 -11.76 9.84 4.00
CA GLU A 86 -11.63 10.09 2.56
C GLU A 86 -10.34 10.87 2.29
N ILE A 87 -9.44 10.27 1.51
CA ILE A 87 -8.22 10.92 1.05
C ILE A 87 -8.52 11.49 -0.34
N ASP A 88 -8.45 12.81 -0.48
CA ASP A 88 -8.62 13.49 -1.76
C ASP A 88 -7.51 13.07 -2.75
N MET A 89 -7.91 12.38 -3.81
CA MET A 89 -7.01 11.85 -4.83
C MET A 89 -6.61 12.99 -5.78
N ASN A 90 -5.49 13.65 -5.48
CA ASN A 90 -4.92 14.71 -6.30
C ASN A 90 -4.77 14.25 -7.78
N PRO A 91 -5.19 15.04 -8.79
CA PRO A 91 -5.25 14.60 -10.18
C PRO A 91 -3.89 14.13 -10.75
N VAL A 92 -3.98 13.12 -11.63
CA VAL A 92 -2.84 12.48 -12.31
C VAL A 92 -2.00 13.52 -13.06
N ARG A 93 -0.75 13.72 -12.63
CA ARG A 93 0.20 14.65 -13.25
C ARG A 93 0.79 14.05 -14.53
N GLN A 94 0.76 14.79 -15.64
CA GLN A 94 1.32 14.37 -16.94
C GLN A 94 2.79 13.91 -16.84
N THR A 95 3.57 14.49 -15.93
CA THR A 95 4.96 14.09 -15.62
C THR A 95 5.09 12.60 -15.26
N GLY A 96 4.10 12.01 -14.58
CA GLY A 96 4.15 10.62 -14.14
C GLY A 96 4.12 9.62 -15.30
N ASN A 97 3.47 9.97 -16.42
CA ASN A 97 3.43 9.11 -17.60
C ASN A 97 4.79 9.08 -18.32
N LEU A 98 5.46 10.22 -18.41
CA LEU A 98 6.78 10.32 -19.04
C LEU A 98 7.83 9.50 -18.26
N VAL A 99 7.90 9.68 -16.94
CA VAL A 99 8.86 8.96 -16.09
C VAL A 99 8.62 7.45 -16.14
N ARG A 100 7.35 7.03 -16.16
CA ARG A 100 7.02 5.61 -16.31
C ARG A 100 7.49 5.05 -17.65
N GLY A 101 7.32 5.79 -18.75
CA GLY A 101 7.82 5.39 -20.07
C GLY A 101 9.33 5.18 -20.08
N GLN A 102 10.08 6.17 -19.57
CA GLN A 102 11.54 6.09 -19.45
C GLN A 102 12.00 4.90 -18.61
N LEU A 103 11.30 4.60 -17.50
CA LEU A 103 11.60 3.45 -16.65
C LEU A 103 11.33 2.12 -17.38
N ILE A 104 10.25 2.02 -18.14
CA ILE A 104 9.94 0.83 -18.94
C ILE A 104 11.06 0.56 -19.94
N ASP A 105 11.48 1.59 -20.68
CA ASP A 105 12.50 1.46 -21.71
C ASP A 105 13.87 1.10 -21.13
N LEU A 106 14.22 1.67 -19.96
CA LEU A 106 15.52 1.45 -19.32
C LEU A 106 15.64 0.08 -18.61
N VAL A 107 14.56 -0.39 -17.97
CA VAL A 107 14.63 -1.53 -17.03
C VAL A 107 14.01 -2.81 -17.60
N PHE A 108 13.04 -2.70 -18.52
CA PHE A 108 12.22 -3.83 -18.95
C PHE A 108 12.41 -4.24 -20.42
N THR A 109 13.40 -3.66 -21.11
CA THR A 109 13.81 -4.00 -22.49
C THR A 109 14.17 -5.48 -22.68
#